data_AF-Q20738-F1
#
_entry.id   AF-Q20738-F1
#
_cell.length_a   1.000
_cell.length_b   1.000
_cell.length_c   1.000
_cell.angle_alpha   90.00
_cell.angle_beta   90.00
_cell.angle_gamma   90.00
#
_symmetry.space_group_name_H-M   'P 1'
#
loop_
_entity.id
_entity.type
_entity.pdbx_description
1 polymer ?
#
loop_
_entity_poly.entity_id
_entity_poly.type
_entity_poly.pdbx_seq_one_letter_code
_entity_poly.pdbx_strand_id
1 'polypeptide(L)'
;MRIIIICLIFLAFLVNLVDSVCKAEDYCPGGWNVMRKADDTPQTCDAMGGVKCQKPYSCVHSRCGMDFCCAHTYKIDQWKRQQEIEADIKEAEMEDAEL
;
A
#
# COMPACT_ATOMS: atom_id res chain seq x y z
N MET A 1 -2.23 46.42 14.66
CA MET A 1 -2.66 45.67 13.45
C MET A 1 -1.57 44.78 12.85
N ARG A 2 -0.32 45.23 12.64
CA ARG A 2 0.75 44.40 12.04
C ARG A 2 1.04 43.07 12.74
N ILE A 3 1.03 43.04 14.08
CA ILE A 3 1.32 41.82 14.88
C ILE A 3 0.27 40.73 14.62
N ILE A 4 -1.01 41.09 14.50
CA ILE A 4 -2.10 40.13 14.28
C ILE A 4 -1.94 39.45 12.92
N ILE A 5 -1.56 40.20 11.87
CA ILE A 5 -1.34 39.65 10.54
C ILE A 5 -0.17 38.65 10.56
N ILE A 6 0.92 38.99 11.25
CA ILE A 6 2.07 38.08 11.39
C ILE A 6 1.67 36.80 12.14
N CYS A 7 0.89 36.91 13.22
CA CYS A 7 0.37 35.75 13.95
C CYS A 7 -0.49 34.85 13.07
N LEU A 8 -1.35 35.41 12.22
CA LEU A 8 -2.19 34.63 11.29
C LEU A 8 -1.35 33.91 10.22
N ILE A 9 -0.32 34.57 9.69
CA ILE A 9 0.62 33.93 8.74
C ILE A 9 1.35 32.79 9.42
N PHE A 10 1.84 33.00 10.65
CA PHE A 10 2.55 31.96 11.40
C PHE A 10 1.64 30.78 11.74
N LEU A 11 0.40 31.05 12.16
CA LEU A 11 -0.61 30.01 12.40
C LEU A 11 -0.88 29.22 11.13
N ALA A 12 -1.12 29.89 9.99
CA ALA A 12 -1.30 29.22 8.70
C ALA A 12 -0.10 28.34 8.36
N PHE A 13 1.12 28.83 8.55
CA PHE A 13 2.35 28.07 8.30
C PHE A 13 2.43 26.82 9.20
N LEU A 14 2.04 26.95 10.46
CA LEU A 14 2.02 25.83 11.41
C LEU A 14 0.95 24.79 11.05
N VAL A 15 -0.24 25.18 10.58
CA VAL A 15 -1.28 24.20 10.18
C VAL A 15 -0.82 23.37 8.99
N ASN A 16 -0.17 23.99 8.00
CA ASN A 16 0.33 23.28 6.81
C ASN A 16 1.43 22.25 7.13
N LEU A 17 2.14 22.37 8.26
CA LEU A 17 3.18 21.41 8.65
C LEU A 17 2.59 20.09 9.20
N VAL A 18 1.34 20.10 9.68
CA VAL A 18 0.73 18.94 10.35
C VAL A 18 0.19 17.90 9.35
N ASP A 19 -0.09 18.31 8.11
CA ASP A 19 -0.80 17.49 7.12
C ASP A 19 -0.05 16.24 6.60
N SER A 20 1.23 16.04 6.89
CA SER A 20 1.98 14.95 6.25
C SER A 20 2.38 13.77 7.13
N VAL A 21 2.05 13.74 8.43
CA VAL A 21 2.33 12.54 9.26
C VAL A 21 1.19 11.54 9.10
N CYS A 22 1.21 10.81 7.99
CA CYS A 22 0.32 9.69 7.74
C CYS A 22 0.63 8.56 8.73
N LYS A 23 -0.38 8.07 9.47
CA LYS A 23 -0.19 6.93 10.37
C LYS A 23 -0.33 5.61 9.60
N ALA A 24 0.21 4.54 10.19
CA ALA A 24 0.12 3.21 9.59
C ALA A 24 -1.32 2.72 9.34
N GLU A 25 -2.27 3.17 10.17
CA GLU A 25 -3.70 2.88 10.03
C GLU A 25 -4.37 3.66 8.88
N ASP A 26 -3.75 4.72 8.39
CA ASP A 26 -4.30 5.57 7.32
C ASP A 26 -3.85 5.13 5.92
N TYR A 27 -2.82 4.27 5.83
CA TYR A 27 -2.29 3.78 4.55
C TYR A 27 -3.32 2.95 3.77
N CYS A 28 -4.07 2.10 4.47
CA CYS A 28 -5.03 1.19 3.87
C CYS A 28 -6.36 1.20 4.63
N PRO A 29 -7.48 0.86 3.96
CA PRO A 29 -8.78 0.72 4.63
C PRO A 29 -8.75 -0.34 5.74
N GLY A 30 -9.64 -0.23 6.72
CA GLY A 30 -9.78 -1.23 7.78
C GLY A 30 -9.95 -2.65 7.25
N GLY A 31 -9.20 -3.61 7.79
CA GLY A 31 -9.18 -5.01 7.33
C GLY A 31 -8.22 -5.29 6.16
N TRP A 32 -7.49 -4.27 5.69
CA TRP A 32 -6.46 -4.41 4.67
C TRP A 32 -5.06 -4.29 5.29
N ASN A 33 -4.10 -4.95 4.65
CA ASN A 33 -2.69 -4.87 5.01
C ASN A 33 -1.95 -4.08 3.93
N VAL A 34 -1.06 -3.20 4.37
CA VAL A 34 -0.12 -2.49 3.52
C VAL A 34 1.02 -3.42 3.14
N MET A 35 1.37 -3.47 1.86
CA MET A 35 2.59 -4.10 1.40
C MET A 35 3.77 -3.28 1.90
N ARG A 36 4.75 -3.93 2.49
CA ARG A 36 5.98 -3.27 2.94
C ARG A 36 7.16 -3.69 2.09
N LYS A 37 8.12 -2.79 1.93
CA LYS A 37 9.42 -3.05 1.34
C LYS A 37 10.31 -3.79 2.35
N ALA A 38 11.50 -4.18 1.91
CA ALA A 38 12.49 -4.84 2.76
C ALA A 38 12.98 -3.97 3.94
N ASP A 39 12.88 -2.64 3.82
CA ASP A 39 13.21 -1.66 4.87
C ASP A 39 12.01 -1.35 5.79
N ASP A 40 10.96 -2.17 5.75
CA ASP A 40 9.70 -1.99 6.47
C ASP A 40 8.90 -0.73 6.09
N THR A 41 9.31 0.03 5.08
CA THR A 41 8.54 1.19 4.60
C THR A 41 7.33 0.73 3.77
N PRO A 42 6.19 1.46 3.82
CA PRO A 42 5.03 1.11 3.02
C PRO A 42 5.34 1.28 1.53
N GLN A 43 4.97 0.28 0.74
CA GLN A 43 5.11 0.30 -0.71
C GLN A 43 4.04 1.22 -1.29
N THR A 44 4.49 2.31 -1.90
CA THR A 44 3.63 3.20 -2.69
C THR A 44 3.46 2.66 -4.10
N CYS A 45 2.36 3.04 -4.72
CA CYS A 45 2.08 2.77 -6.12
C CYS A 45 1.65 4.05 -6.82
N ASP A 46 1.54 3.97 -8.14
CA ASP A 46 0.98 5.04 -8.94
C ASP A 46 0.15 4.37 -10.04
N ALA A 47 -1.16 4.49 -9.93
CA ALA A 47 -2.09 3.92 -10.90
C ALA A 47 -1.88 4.47 -12.32
N MET A 48 -1.34 5.70 -12.45
CA MET A 48 -1.07 6.36 -13.73
C MET A 48 0.40 6.25 -14.15
N GLY A 49 1.34 6.28 -13.21
CA GLY A 49 2.79 6.25 -13.45
C GLY A 49 3.38 4.87 -13.72
N GLY A 50 2.56 3.82 -13.70
CA GLY A 50 2.98 2.46 -14.05
C GLY A 50 3.67 1.70 -12.92
N VAL A 51 3.76 2.27 -11.72
CA VAL A 51 4.24 1.57 -10.53
C VAL A 51 3.11 0.67 -10.02
N LYS A 52 3.18 -0.61 -10.39
CA LYS A 52 2.17 -1.61 -10.06
C LYS A 52 2.50 -2.33 -8.75
N CYS A 53 1.44 -2.71 -8.04
CA CYS A 53 1.53 -3.60 -6.89
C CYS A 53 1.69 -5.05 -7.34
N GLN A 54 2.48 -5.82 -6.59
CA GLN A 54 2.55 -7.27 -6.78
C GLN A 54 1.26 -7.92 -6.28
N LYS A 55 0.81 -8.98 -6.94
CA LYS A 55 -0.33 -9.76 -6.43
C LYS A 55 0.03 -10.31 -5.03
N PRO A 56 -0.92 -10.32 -4.08
CA PRO A 56 -2.36 -10.03 -4.23
C PRO A 56 -2.75 -8.57 -3.92
N TYR A 57 -1.77 -7.66 -3.85
CA TYR A 57 -1.98 -6.25 -3.53
C TYR A 57 -2.52 -5.48 -4.72
N SER A 58 -3.36 -4.50 -4.42
CA SER A 58 -3.95 -3.55 -5.37
C SER A 58 -3.56 -2.14 -4.96
N CYS A 59 -3.45 -1.25 -5.94
CA CYS A 59 -3.16 0.14 -5.66
C CYS A 59 -4.42 0.83 -5.09
N VAL A 60 -4.30 1.41 -3.90
CA VAL A 60 -5.40 2.04 -3.17
C VAL A 60 -4.99 3.45 -2.77
N HIS A 61 -5.81 4.43 -3.12
CA HIS A 61 -5.64 5.82 -2.69
C HIS A 61 -5.92 5.95 -1.20
N SER A 62 -4.92 6.39 -0.44
CA SER A 62 -5.06 6.60 1.00
C SER A 62 -5.62 7.98 1.32
N ARG A 63 -6.03 8.16 2.59
CA ARG A 63 -6.43 9.47 3.13
C ARG A 63 -5.28 10.46 3.19
N CYS A 64 -4.05 9.99 3.06
CA CYS A 64 -2.84 10.80 3.15
C CYS A 64 -2.44 11.44 1.81
N GLY A 65 -3.29 11.34 0.78
CA GLY A 65 -3.03 11.91 -0.55
C GLY A 65 -1.99 11.14 -1.36
N MET A 66 -1.62 9.94 -0.93
CA MET A 66 -0.70 9.03 -1.64
C MET A 66 -1.36 7.68 -1.88
N ASP A 67 -0.93 6.98 -2.92
CA ASP A 67 -1.42 5.62 -3.20
C ASP A 67 -0.48 4.57 -2.60
N PHE A 68 -1.07 3.55 -1.97
CA PHE A 68 -0.35 2.43 -1.38
C PHE A 68 -0.81 1.09 -1.94
N CYS A 69 0.11 0.13 -1.93
CA CYS A 69 -0.21 -1.25 -2.25
C CYS A 69 -0.89 -1.92 -1.06
N CYS A 70 -2.20 -2.13 -1.15
CA CYS A 70 -3.01 -2.71 -0.09
C CYS A 70 -3.68 -4.01 -0.55
N ALA A 71 -3.80 -4.98 0.35
CA ALA A 71 -4.58 -6.20 0.13
C ALA A 71 -5.45 -6.51 1.34
N HIS A 72 -6.71 -6.85 1.10
CA HIS A 72 -7.58 -7.36 2.15
C HIS A 72 -7.02 -8.68 2.71
N THR A 73 -7.00 -8.86 4.04
CA THR A 73 -6.41 -10.05 4.69
C THR A 73 -6.87 -11.36 4.06
N TYR A 74 -8.19 -11.49 3.83
CA TYR A 74 -8.76 -12.68 3.16
C TYR A 74 -8.16 -12.95 1.77
N LYS A 75 -7.90 -11.91 0.96
CA LYS A 75 -7.31 -12.08 -0.37
C LYS A 75 -5.85 -12.52 -0.32
N ILE A 76 -5.12 -12.09 0.71
CA ILE A 76 -3.74 -12.53 0.93
C ILE A 76 -3.71 -14.03 1.18
N ASP A 77 -4.57 -14.51 2.08
CA ASP A 77 -4.64 -15.92 2.43
C ASP A 77 -5.14 -16.77 1.26
N GLN A 78 -6.16 -16.31 0.55
CA GLN A 78 -6.66 -16.99 -0.64
C GLN A 78 -5.56 -17.11 -1.71
N TRP A 79 -4.81 -16.04 -1.94
CA TRP A 79 -3.74 -16.04 -2.93
C TRP A 79 -2.57 -16.96 -2.55
N LYS A 80 -2.21 -17.04 -1.27
CA LYS A 80 -1.21 -18.01 -0.80
C LYS A 80 -1.63 -19.45 -1.12
N ARG A 81 -2.89 -19.80 -0.84
CA ARG A 81 -3.42 -21.14 -1.17
C ARG A 81 -3.42 -21.40 -2.67
N GLN A 82 -3.71 -20.39 -3.49
CA GLN A 82 -3.67 -20.55 -4.95
C GLN A 82 -2.24 -20.80 -5.45
N GLN A 83 -1.23 -20.17 -4.86
CA GLN A 83 0.16 -20.45 -5.23
C GLN A 83 0.62 -21.85 -4.86
N GLU A 84 0.18 -22.38 -3.72
CA GLU A 84 0.47 -23.78 -3.35
C GLU A 84 -0.13 -24.74 -4.40
N ILE A 85 -1.40 -24.55 -4.75
CA ILE A 85 -2.07 -25.37 -5.75
C ILE A 85 -1.40 -25.24 -7.13
N GLU A 86 -1.02 -24.02 -7.54
CA GLU A 86 -0.32 -23.79 -8.81
C GLU A 86 1.06 -24.44 -8.84
N ALA A 87 1.78 -24.46 -7.71
CA ALA A 87 3.06 -25.15 -7.60
C ALA A 87 2.88 -26.67 -7.73
N ASP A 88 1.90 -27.26 -7.05
CA ASP A 88 1.62 -28.70 -7.09
C ASP A 88 1.23 -29.17 -8.50
N ILE A 89 0.39 -28.39 -9.20
CA ILE A 89 0.01 -28.68 -10.59
C ILE A 89 1.24 -28.64 -11.49
N LYS A 90 2.08 -27.61 -11.34
CA LYS A 90 3.27 -27.46 -12.17
C LYS A 90 4.27 -28.58 -11.93
N GLU A 91 4.42 -29.06 -10.69
CA GLU A 91 5.26 -30.21 -10.37
C GLU A 91 4.75 -31.48 -11.07
N ALA A 92 3.44 -31.76 -10.97
CA ALA A 92 2.83 -32.89 -11.66
C ALA A 92 2.94 -32.81 -13.19
N GLU A 93 2.78 -31.64 -13.79
CA GLU A 93 2.95 -31.42 -15.23
C GLU A 93 4.41 -31.64 -15.68
N MET A 94 5.39 -31.28 -14.84
CA MET A 94 6.81 -31.55 -15.14
C MET A 94 7.14 -33.04 -15.03
N GLU A 95 6.60 -33.75 -14.03
CA GLU A 95 6.79 -35.20 -13.89
C GLU A 95 6.19 -35.98 -15.08
N ASP A 96 5.00 -35.59 -15.57
CA ASP A 96 4.38 -36.23 -16.74
C ASP A 96 5.14 -35.95 -18.05
N ALA A 97 5.77 -34.77 -18.18
CA ALA A 97 6.56 -34.41 -19.36
C ALA A 97 7.94 -35.10 -19.43
N GLU A 98 8.45 -35.63 -18.32
CA GLU A 98 9.72 -36.37 -18.27
C GLU A 98 9.56 -37.89 -18.51
N LEU A 99 8.32 -38.39 -18.59
CA LEU A 99 7.96 -39.80 -18.84
C LEU A 99 7.75 -40.11 -20.34
#